data_AF-A0AAW2K9X8-F1
#
_entry.id   AF-A0AAW2K9X8-F1
#
_cell.length_a   1.000
_cell.length_b   1.000
_cell.length_c   1.000
_cell.angle_alpha   90.00
_cell.angle_beta   90.00
_cell.angle_gamma   90.00
#
_symmetry.space_group_name_H-M   'P 1'
#
loop_
_entity.id
_entity.type
_entity.pdbx_description
1 polymer ?
#
loop_
_entity_poly.entity_id
_entity_poly.type
_entity_poly.pdbx_seq_one_letter_code
_entity_poly.pdbx_strand_id
1 'polypeptide(L)'
;MDNRWYSGKQEMHNKRQLRNNEAYEATILEDLAEDFRLPIDHRVTENVDLDNVEQASLDTQLPSSNIGFRLLQKMGWKGKGLGKDEQGIIEPIKSGIRDAKLGLGKQEEDDYFTAEENIQRRKLDIEVEETEELAKKREKAAYSIYVCLLMGWADVHKQQLQMQNQEETGTVLLLLQQLVLLQWQTKISEKL
;
A
#
# COMPACT_ATOMS: atom_id res chain seq x y z
N MET A 1 87.83 2.48 -17.28
CA MET A 1 86.42 2.87 -17.43
C MET A 1 85.72 2.42 -16.16
N ASP A 2 85.53 3.36 -15.25
CA ASP A 2 85.54 3.11 -13.81
C ASP A 2 84.11 3.07 -13.26
N ASN A 3 83.39 1.97 -13.53
CA ASN A 3 81.98 1.81 -13.14
C ASN A 3 81.78 1.53 -11.62
N ARG A 4 82.86 1.31 -10.88
CA ARG A 4 82.82 0.97 -9.44
C ARG A 4 82.31 2.14 -8.57
N TRP A 5 82.64 3.37 -8.93
CA TRP A 5 82.25 4.57 -8.18
C TRP A 5 80.75 4.89 -8.32
N TYR A 6 80.14 4.54 -9.46
CA TYR A 6 78.69 4.76 -9.69
C TYR A 6 77.83 3.75 -8.92
N SER A 7 78.24 2.47 -8.89
CA SER A 7 77.53 1.40 -8.14
C SER A 7 77.48 1.68 -6.64
N GLY A 8 78.59 2.08 -6.02
CA GLY A 8 78.65 2.33 -4.58
C GLY A 8 77.81 3.54 -4.12
N LYS A 9 77.71 4.58 -4.96
CA LYS A 9 76.86 5.75 -4.66
C LYS A 9 75.37 5.38 -4.71
N GLN A 10 75.00 4.52 -5.64
CA GLN A 10 73.63 4.03 -5.81
C GLN A 10 73.23 3.04 -4.71
N GLU A 11 74.13 2.14 -4.31
CA GLU A 11 73.95 1.27 -3.14
C GLU A 11 73.79 2.07 -1.84
N MET A 12 74.60 3.12 -1.63
CA MET A 12 74.45 3.99 -0.46
C MET A 12 73.13 4.76 -0.47
N HIS A 13 72.67 5.22 -1.64
CA HIS A 13 71.36 5.85 -1.76
C HIS A 13 70.25 4.86 -1.40
N ASN A 14 70.27 3.65 -1.95
CA ASN A 14 69.29 2.60 -1.64
C ASN A 14 69.31 2.20 -0.17
N LYS A 15 70.49 2.06 0.45
CA LYS A 15 70.62 1.80 1.89
C LYS A 15 70.08 2.95 2.75
N ARG A 16 70.24 4.20 2.33
CA ARG A 16 69.66 5.35 3.01
C ARG A 16 68.14 5.39 2.86
N GLN A 17 67.62 5.08 1.67
CA GLN A 17 66.19 4.96 1.43
C GLN A 17 65.57 3.83 2.25
N LEU A 18 66.19 2.65 2.30
CA LEU A 18 65.76 1.54 3.16
C LEU A 18 65.74 1.94 4.64
N ARG A 19 66.82 2.53 5.15
CA ARG A 19 66.84 3.03 6.54
C ARG A 19 65.79 4.10 6.83
N ASN A 20 65.54 4.99 5.87
CA ASN A 20 64.50 6.01 6.01
C ASN A 20 63.11 5.38 6.02
N ASN A 21 62.87 4.37 5.18
CA ASN A 21 61.62 3.61 5.15
C ASN A 21 61.44 2.82 6.44
N GLU A 22 62.48 2.13 6.92
CA GLU A 22 62.49 1.41 8.20
C GLU A 22 62.24 2.37 9.38
N ALA A 23 62.86 3.55 9.38
CA ALA A 23 62.64 4.56 10.40
C ALA A 23 61.22 5.13 10.36
N TYR A 24 60.67 5.33 9.16
CA TYR A 24 59.29 5.78 8.95
C TYR A 24 58.28 4.71 9.41
N GLU A 25 58.52 3.44 9.07
CA GLU A 25 57.74 2.31 9.53
C GLU A 25 57.82 2.15 11.06
N ALA A 26 59.00 2.30 11.66
CA ALA A 26 59.18 2.24 13.11
C ALA A 26 58.45 3.39 13.83
N THR A 27 58.51 4.60 13.28
CA THR A 27 57.79 5.77 13.82
C THR A 27 56.27 5.56 13.72
N ILE A 28 55.79 4.98 12.62
CA ILE A 28 54.37 4.60 12.47
C ILE A 28 53.97 3.54 13.50
N LEU A 29 54.84 2.56 13.76
CA LEU A 29 54.62 1.46 14.69
C LEU A 29 54.59 1.92 16.15
N GLU A 30 55.42 2.89 16.52
CA GLU A 30 55.45 3.49 17.86
C GLU A 30 54.15 4.27 18.11
N ASP A 31 53.75 5.13 17.17
CA ASP A 31 52.49 5.87 17.16
C ASP A 31 51.24 4.95 17.10
N LEU A 32 51.37 3.73 16.57
CA LEU A 32 50.35 2.66 16.62
C LEU A 32 50.34 1.89 17.95
N ALA A 33 51.46 1.84 18.67
CA ALA A 33 51.60 1.04 19.88
C ALA A 33 51.09 1.78 21.13
N GLU A 34 51.20 3.10 21.17
CA GLU A 34 50.65 3.91 22.27
C GLU A 34 49.12 3.95 22.24
N ASP A 35 48.53 3.99 21.05
CA ASP A 35 47.10 4.24 20.86
C ASP A 35 46.18 3.02 21.08
N PHE A 36 46.72 1.80 21.04
CA PHE A 36 45.93 0.55 21.01
C PHE A 36 46.28 -0.43 22.14
N ARG A 37 47.05 0.01 23.14
CA ARG A 37 47.41 -0.83 24.28
C ARG A 37 46.62 -0.46 25.52
N LEU A 38 46.04 -1.49 26.14
CA LEU A 38 45.51 -1.36 27.49
C LEU A 38 46.67 -1.29 28.48
N PRO A 39 46.55 -0.49 29.56
CA PRO A 39 47.49 -0.56 30.68
C PRO A 39 47.67 -2.00 31.14
N ILE A 40 48.90 -2.38 31.47
CA ILE A 40 49.24 -3.76 31.86
C ILE A 40 48.41 -4.22 33.08
N ASP A 41 48.02 -3.28 33.94
CA ASP A 41 47.22 -3.54 35.14
C ASP A 41 45.70 -3.58 34.87
N HIS A 42 45.26 -3.45 33.62
CA HIS A 42 43.84 -3.44 33.28
C HIS A 42 43.23 -4.84 33.49
N ARG A 43 42.32 -4.94 34.47
CA ARG A 43 41.52 -6.15 34.72
C ARG A 43 40.22 -6.06 33.94
N VAL A 44 39.90 -7.09 33.17
CA VAL A 44 38.60 -7.22 32.50
C VAL A 44 37.52 -7.34 33.58
N THR A 45 36.77 -6.27 33.79
CA THR A 45 35.58 -6.27 34.63
C THR A 45 34.43 -6.90 33.85
N GLU A 46 33.56 -7.66 34.53
CA GLU A 46 32.40 -8.32 33.91
C GLU A 46 31.43 -7.31 33.26
N ASN A 47 31.41 -6.09 33.79
CA ASN A 47 30.60 -4.99 33.30
C ASN A 47 31.50 -3.89 32.74
N VAL A 48 31.15 -3.42 31.55
CA VAL A 48 31.78 -2.27 30.88
C VAL A 48 30.92 -1.05 31.21
N ASP A 49 31.53 0.01 31.74
CA ASP A 49 30.84 1.27 32.00
C ASP A 49 30.51 1.96 30.67
N LEU A 50 29.22 2.10 30.37
CA LEU A 50 28.72 2.65 29.10
C LEU A 50 28.33 4.13 29.17
N ASP A 51 28.45 4.77 30.35
CA ASP A 51 27.92 6.10 30.62
C ASP A 51 28.49 7.21 29.72
N ASN A 52 29.73 7.03 29.24
CA ASN A 52 30.43 7.98 28.36
C ASN A 52 30.72 7.43 26.95
N VAL A 53 30.08 6.32 26.57
CA VAL A 53 30.28 5.72 25.25
C VAL A 53 29.30 6.33 24.26
N GLU A 54 29.83 7.09 23.30
CA GLU A 54 29.04 7.55 22.16
C GLU A 54 28.66 6.35 21.27
N GLN A 55 27.37 6.02 21.25
CA GLN A 55 26.85 4.96 20.39
C GLN A 55 26.87 5.43 18.93
N ALA A 56 27.44 4.61 18.04
CA ALA A 56 27.42 4.89 16.61
C ALA A 56 25.97 4.96 16.10
N SER A 57 25.64 6.03 15.39
CA SER A 57 24.34 6.23 14.75
C SER A 57 24.47 6.12 13.22
N LEU A 58 23.37 5.82 12.53
CA LEU A 58 23.35 5.75 11.07
C LEU A 58 23.45 7.14 10.41
N ASP A 59 23.00 8.18 11.11
CA ASP A 59 22.88 9.53 10.55
C ASP A 59 24.12 10.40 10.79
N THR A 60 25.00 10.01 11.71
CA THR A 60 26.22 10.77 12.05
C THR A 60 27.46 10.03 11.60
N GLN A 61 28.36 10.73 10.92
CA GLN A 61 29.67 10.16 10.58
C GLN A 61 30.52 9.95 11.84
N LEU A 62 31.34 8.90 11.82
CA LEU A 62 32.22 8.58 12.93
C LEU A 62 33.28 9.68 13.12
N PRO A 63 33.49 10.20 14.34
CA PRO A 63 34.45 11.28 14.58
C PRO A 63 35.89 10.80 14.40
N SER A 64 36.81 11.73 14.11
CA SER A 64 38.24 11.43 13.96
C SER A 64 38.94 11.03 15.26
N SER A 65 38.33 11.31 16.41
CA SER A 65 38.77 10.81 17.72
C SER A 65 38.52 9.31 17.89
N ASN A 66 37.62 8.71 17.10
CA ASN A 66 37.32 7.30 17.21
C ASN A 66 38.52 6.46 16.76
N ILE A 67 38.88 5.49 17.59
CA ILE A 67 40.00 4.58 17.38
C ILE A 67 39.85 3.80 16.05
N GLY A 68 38.63 3.35 15.73
CA GLY A 68 38.34 2.67 14.46
C GLY A 68 38.49 3.57 13.23
N PHE A 69 38.08 4.84 13.33
CA PHE A 69 38.27 5.81 12.24
C PHE A 69 39.76 6.01 11.93
N ARG A 70 40.57 6.20 12.99
CA ARG A 70 42.03 6.38 12.86
C ARG A 70 42.71 5.14 12.29
N LEU A 71 42.27 3.94 12.70
CA LEU A 71 42.79 2.70 12.17
C LEU A 71 42.53 2.58 10.66
N LEU A 72 41.31 2.87 10.21
CA LEU A 72 40.96 2.84 8.80
C LEU A 72 41.80 3.85 7.99
N GLN A 73 41.96 5.07 8.48
CA GLN A 73 42.81 6.09 7.86
C GLN A 73 44.26 5.62 7.70
N LYS A 74 44.83 4.99 8.74
CA LYS A 74 46.20 4.43 8.70
C LYS A 74 46.33 3.25 7.71
N MET A 75 45.25 2.51 7.46
CA MET A 75 45.18 1.48 6.41
C MET A 75 44.98 2.06 4.99
N GLY A 76 44.95 3.39 4.83
CA GLY A 76 44.83 4.08 3.56
C GLY A 76 43.39 4.38 3.13
N TRP A 77 42.41 4.20 4.00
CA TRP A 77 41.02 4.56 3.73
C TRP A 77 40.83 6.08 3.80
N LYS A 78 40.17 6.66 2.79
CA LYS A 78 39.99 8.12 2.64
C LYS A 78 38.56 8.60 2.91
N GLY A 79 37.71 7.76 3.51
CA GLY A 79 36.31 8.11 3.77
C GLY A 79 35.34 7.81 2.61
N LYS A 80 35.75 6.97 1.65
CA LYS A 80 34.93 6.56 0.50
C LYS A 80 34.51 5.09 0.59
N GLY A 81 33.89 4.57 -0.47
CA GLY A 81 33.56 3.16 -0.59
C GLY A 81 34.79 2.27 -0.40
N LEU A 82 34.62 1.15 0.30
CA LEU A 82 35.69 0.17 0.51
C LEU A 82 35.94 -0.65 -0.76
N GLY A 83 37.18 -1.13 -0.93
CA GLY A 83 37.57 -1.98 -2.05
C GLY A 83 38.59 -1.33 -2.98
N LYS A 84 39.12 -2.13 -3.92
CA LYS A 84 40.22 -1.71 -4.81
C LYS A 84 39.86 -0.49 -5.66
N ASP A 85 38.63 -0.46 -6.15
CA ASP A 85 38.12 0.59 -7.04
C ASP A 85 37.08 1.47 -6.31
N GLU A 86 37.14 1.51 -4.97
CA GLU A 86 36.20 2.25 -4.11
C GLU A 86 34.72 1.82 -4.31
N GLN A 87 34.49 0.57 -4.75
CA GLN A 87 33.17 0.07 -5.17
C GLN A 87 32.20 -0.25 -4.03
N GLY A 88 32.65 -0.18 -2.79
CA GLY A 88 31.85 -0.46 -1.60
C GLY A 88 30.80 0.62 -1.36
N ILE A 89 29.74 0.24 -0.64
CA ILE A 89 28.67 1.15 -0.27
C ILE A 89 29.22 2.21 0.69
N ILE A 90 28.98 3.49 0.38
CA ILE A 90 29.43 4.64 1.19
C ILE A 90 28.47 4.87 2.36
N GLU A 91 27.17 4.83 2.07
CA GLU A 91 26.12 5.08 3.07
C GLU A 91 25.71 3.76 3.74
N PRO A 92 25.57 3.73 5.07
CA PRO A 92 25.16 2.52 5.77
C PRO A 92 23.72 2.15 5.37
N ILE A 93 23.47 0.85 5.20
CA ILE A 93 22.13 0.35 4.86
C ILE A 93 21.23 0.52 6.08
N LYS A 94 20.15 1.29 5.93
CA LYS A 94 19.14 1.47 6.97
C LYS A 94 18.27 0.22 7.08
N SER A 95 18.21 -0.37 8.26
CA SER A 95 17.23 -1.42 8.55
C SER A 95 15.89 -0.79 8.97
N GLY A 96 14.80 -1.37 8.49
CA GLY A 96 13.47 -1.02 9.00
C GLY A 96 13.30 -1.54 10.42
N ILE A 97 12.76 -0.70 11.31
CA ILE A 97 12.39 -1.11 12.66
C ILE A 97 11.13 -1.97 12.54
N ARG A 98 11.17 -3.17 13.10
CA ARG A 98 10.02 -4.08 13.17
C ARG A 98 9.75 -4.42 14.62
N ASP A 99 8.47 -4.57 14.96
CA ASP A 99 8.10 -5.16 16.24
C ASP A 99 8.44 -6.66 16.21
N ALA A 100 9.21 -7.12 17.20
CA ALA A 100 9.70 -8.49 17.31
C ALA A 100 8.56 -9.53 17.43
N LYS A 101 7.38 -9.11 17.88
CA LYS A 101 6.21 -9.99 18.02
C LYS A 101 5.37 -10.07 16.75
N LEU A 102 5.64 -9.21 15.77
CA LEU A 102 4.83 -9.07 14.57
C LEU A 102 5.31 -10.02 13.47
N GLY A 103 4.38 -10.74 12.84
CA GLY A 103 4.68 -11.58 11.68
C GLY A 103 5.15 -10.75 10.49
N LEU A 104 5.95 -11.36 9.60
CA LEU A 104 6.33 -10.75 8.33
C LEU A 104 5.07 -10.41 7.51
N GLY A 105 5.02 -9.23 6.91
CA GLY A 105 3.90 -8.75 6.10
C GLY A 105 2.72 -8.15 6.88
N LYS A 106 2.57 -8.42 8.19
CA LYS A 106 1.43 -7.89 8.96
C LYS A 106 1.47 -6.36 9.12
N GLN A 107 2.66 -5.76 9.21
CA GLN A 107 2.77 -4.29 9.28
C GLN A 107 2.17 -3.62 8.03
N GLU A 108 2.45 -4.18 6.85
CA GLU A 108 1.94 -3.64 5.58
C GLU A 108 0.41 -3.76 5.48
N GLU A 109 -0.15 -4.86 6.00
CA GLU A 109 -1.59 -5.06 6.10
C GLU A 109 -2.24 -4.04 7.05
N ASP A 110 -1.69 -3.92 8.26
CA ASP A 110 -2.18 -2.97 9.27
C ASP A 110 -2.11 -1.52 8.74
N ASP A 111 -1.02 -1.14 8.07
CA ASP A 111 -0.83 0.19 7.47
C ASP A 111 -1.84 0.45 6.34
N TYR A 112 -2.13 -0.55 5.50
CA TYR A 112 -3.14 -0.44 4.43
C TYR A 112 -4.54 -0.19 4.99
N PHE A 113 -4.95 -0.94 6.02
CA PHE A 113 -6.27 -0.78 6.62
C PHE A 113 -6.40 0.49 7.47
N THR A 114 -5.30 0.95 8.07
CA THR A 114 -5.26 2.14 8.93
C THR A 114 -4.95 3.43 8.14
N ALA A 115 -4.74 3.34 6.83
CA ALA A 115 -4.55 4.51 5.98
C ALA A 115 -5.80 5.42 6.01
N GLU A 116 -5.58 6.73 6.15
CA GLU A 116 -6.65 7.74 6.25
C GLU A 116 -7.61 7.71 5.05
N GLU A 117 -7.14 7.26 3.88
CA GLU A 117 -7.92 7.08 2.66
C GLU A 117 -8.94 5.92 2.76
N ASN A 118 -8.61 4.86 3.52
CA ASN A 118 -9.47 3.70 3.77
C ASN A 118 -10.35 3.88 5.01
N ILE A 119 -9.95 4.74 5.95
CA ILE A 119 -10.78 5.18 7.08
C ILE A 119 -11.78 6.27 6.65
N GLN A 120 -12.21 6.29 5.38
CA GLN A 120 -13.45 6.95 5.06
C GLN A 120 -14.59 6.11 5.63
N ARG A 121 -15.11 6.52 6.80
CA ARG A 121 -16.42 6.06 7.28
C ARG A 121 -17.37 6.13 6.08
N ARG A 122 -18.02 5.01 5.74
CA ARG A 122 -19.22 5.06 4.91
C ARG A 122 -20.14 6.08 5.57
N LYS A 123 -20.36 7.23 4.92
CA LYS A 123 -21.34 8.21 5.40
C LYS A 123 -22.65 7.47 5.57
N LEU A 124 -23.19 7.50 6.79
CA LEU A 124 -24.52 6.98 7.05
C LEU A 124 -25.51 7.83 6.25
N ASP A 125 -26.62 7.24 5.82
CA ASP A 125 -27.65 7.90 5.00
C ASP A 125 -28.23 9.20 5.62
N ILE A 126 -27.90 9.48 6.88
CA ILE A 126 -28.27 10.68 7.65
C ILE A 126 -27.37 11.90 7.30
N GLU A 127 -26.13 11.68 6.84
CA GLU A 127 -25.20 12.74 6.40
C GLU A 127 -25.22 12.98 4.89
N VAL A 128 -25.88 12.09 4.13
CA VAL A 128 -26.18 12.31 2.72
C VAL A 128 -27.30 13.36 2.70
N GLU A 129 -26.95 14.62 2.46
CA GLU A 129 -27.93 15.67 2.19
C GLU A 129 -28.96 15.14 1.19
N GLU A 130 -30.23 15.21 1.58
CA GLU A 130 -31.38 15.05 0.69
C GLU A 130 -31.30 16.15 -0.38
N THR A 131 -30.41 15.97 -1.35
CA THR A 131 -30.47 16.74 -2.58
C THR A 131 -31.90 16.56 -3.12
N GLU A 132 -32.61 17.67 -3.36
CA GLU A 132 -34.01 17.66 -3.81
C GLU A 132 -34.24 16.71 -5.00
N GLU A 133 -33.17 16.43 -5.74
CA GLU A 133 -33.14 15.50 -6.85
C GLU A 133 -33.47 14.05 -6.47
N LEU A 134 -33.07 13.56 -5.29
CA LEU A 134 -33.41 12.22 -4.81
C LEU A 134 -34.89 12.12 -4.40
N ALA A 135 -35.43 13.17 -3.76
CA ALA A 135 -36.85 13.28 -3.47
C ALA A 135 -37.67 13.28 -4.77
N LYS A 136 -37.29 14.11 -5.75
CA LYS A 136 -37.92 14.16 -7.08
C LYS A 136 -37.81 12.82 -7.84
N LYS A 137 -36.72 12.06 -7.69
CA LYS A 137 -36.60 10.71 -8.28
C LYS A 137 -37.55 9.71 -7.65
N ARG A 138 -37.71 9.74 -6.32
CA ARG A 138 -38.69 8.90 -5.59
C ARG A 138 -40.13 9.27 -5.95
N GLU A 139 -40.43 10.56 -6.07
CA GLU A 139 -41.74 11.05 -6.52
C GLU A 139 -42.05 10.63 -7.95
N LYS A 140 -41.09 10.74 -8.88
CA LYS A 140 -41.27 10.26 -10.26
C LYS A 140 -41.53 8.75 -10.31
N ALA A 141 -40.82 7.97 -9.50
CA ALA A 141 -41.04 6.52 -9.40
C ALA A 141 -42.43 6.20 -8.82
N ALA A 142 -42.83 6.88 -7.74
CA ALA A 142 -44.14 6.73 -7.14
C ALA A 142 -45.27 7.14 -8.11
N TYR A 143 -45.10 8.25 -8.83
CA TYR A 143 -46.04 8.72 -9.85
C TYR A 143 -46.14 7.72 -11.01
N SER A 144 -45.02 7.17 -11.47
CA SER A 144 -45.00 6.13 -12.51
C SER A 144 -45.77 4.89 -12.08
N ILE A 145 -45.54 4.39 -10.85
CA ILE A 145 -46.25 3.24 -10.29
C ILE A 145 -47.75 3.54 -10.18
N TYR A 146 -48.11 4.73 -9.68
CA TYR A 146 -49.50 5.14 -9.52
C TYR A 146 -50.23 5.23 -10.86
N VAL A 147 -49.63 5.86 -11.87
CA VAL A 147 -50.19 5.93 -13.23
C VAL A 147 -50.35 4.54 -13.85
N CYS A 148 -49.38 3.65 -13.66
CA CYS A 148 -49.42 2.28 -14.18
C CYS A 148 -50.56 1.47 -13.55
N LEU A 149 -50.75 1.59 -12.22
CA LEU A 149 -51.90 1.00 -11.52
C LEU A 149 -53.24 1.55 -12.02
N LEU A 150 -53.35 2.87 -12.20
CA LEU A 150 -54.59 3.53 -12.62
C LEU A 150 -54.99 3.15 -14.05
N MET A 151 -54.05 3.11 -14.98
CA MET A 151 -54.26 2.63 -16.35
C MET A 151 -54.70 1.17 -16.37
N GLY A 152 -54.03 0.29 -15.61
CA GLY A 152 -54.41 -1.12 -15.50
C GLY A 152 -55.81 -1.31 -14.93
N TRP A 153 -56.21 -0.52 -13.93
CA TRP A 153 -57.58 -0.54 -13.38
C TRP A 153 -58.62 -0.06 -14.40
N ALA A 154 -58.30 0.95 -15.21
CA ALA A 154 -59.20 1.42 -16.26
C ALA A 154 -59.43 0.36 -17.34
N ASP A 155 -58.38 -0.37 -17.73
CA ASP A 155 -58.49 -1.48 -18.69
C ASP A 155 -59.34 -2.64 -18.15
N VAL A 156 -59.14 -3.04 -16.90
CA VAL A 156 -59.96 -4.08 -16.23
C VAL A 156 -61.43 -3.64 -16.16
N HIS A 157 -61.71 -2.39 -15.79
CA HIS A 157 -63.07 -1.88 -15.70
C HIS A 157 -63.77 -1.84 -17.08
N LYS A 158 -63.02 -1.49 -18.14
CA LYS A 158 -63.53 -1.50 -19.52
C LYS A 158 -63.87 -2.91 -20.00
N GLN A 159 -63.05 -3.89 -19.66
CA GLN A 159 -63.30 -5.30 -19.95
C GLN A 159 -64.56 -5.82 -19.23
N GLN A 160 -64.77 -5.40 -17.99
CA GLN A 160 -65.96 -5.78 -17.21
C GLN A 160 -67.25 -5.18 -17.77
N LEU A 161 -67.23 -3.91 -18.20
CA LEU A 161 -68.33 -3.25 -18.91
C LEU A 161 -68.65 -3.94 -20.26
N GLN A 162 -67.64 -4.42 -20.98
CA GLN A 162 -67.84 -5.17 -22.22
C GLN A 162 -68.52 -6.52 -21.97
N MET A 163 -68.16 -7.23 -20.89
CA MET A 163 -68.80 -8.49 -20.51
C MET A 163 -70.29 -8.30 -20.15
N GLN A 164 -70.65 -7.26 -19.39
CA GLN A 164 -72.05 -6.98 -19.04
C GLN A 164 -72.91 -6.66 -20.28
N ASN A 165 -72.38 -5.86 -21.23
CA ASN A 165 -73.09 -5.58 -22.49
C ASN A 165 -73.29 -6.85 -23.36
N GLN A 166 -72.39 -7.83 -23.25
CA GLN A 166 -72.47 -9.07 -24.02
C GLN A 166 -73.48 -10.07 -23.43
N GLU A 167 -73.65 -10.08 -22.11
CA GLU A 167 -74.71 -10.84 -21.44
C GLU A 167 -76.10 -10.26 -21.69
N GLU A 168 -76.25 -8.94 -21.70
CA GLU A 168 -77.52 -8.28 -22.04
C GLU A 168 -77.94 -8.51 -23.50
N THR A 169 -76.99 -8.51 -24.44
CA THR A 169 -77.31 -8.80 -25.85
C THR A 169 -77.64 -10.29 -26.10
N GLY A 170 -76.99 -11.21 -25.39
CA GLY A 170 -77.26 -12.64 -25.48
C GLY A 170 -78.64 -13.05 -24.98
N THR A 171 -79.10 -12.44 -23.88
CA THR A 171 -80.44 -12.70 -23.32
C THR A 171 -81.57 -12.19 -24.22
N VAL A 172 -81.39 -11.01 -24.84
CA VAL A 172 -82.37 -10.46 -25.80
C VAL A 172 -82.48 -11.33 -27.06
N LEU A 173 -81.36 -11.87 -27.55
CA LEU A 173 -81.35 -12.78 -28.71
C LEU A 173 -82.06 -14.12 -28.44
N LEU A 174 -81.87 -14.70 -27.25
CA LEU A 174 -82.56 -15.93 -26.85
C LEU A 174 -84.08 -15.73 -26.75
N LEU A 175 -84.53 -14.62 -26.17
CA LEU A 175 -85.95 -14.29 -26.08
C LEU A 175 -86.58 -14.09 -27.47
N LEU A 176 -85.88 -13.42 -28.39
CA LEU A 176 -86.33 -13.28 -29.79
C LEU A 176 -86.45 -14.63 -30.50
N GLN A 177 -85.46 -15.53 -30.32
CA GLN A 177 -85.50 -16.85 -30.92
C GLN A 177 -86.65 -17.71 -30.39
N GLN A 178 -86.96 -17.59 -29.09
CA GLN A 178 -88.06 -18.28 -28.45
C GLN A 178 -89.42 -17.72 -28.87
N LEU A 179 -89.53 -16.40 -29.05
CA LEU A 179 -90.71 -15.75 -29.60
C LEU A 179 -90.99 -16.21 -31.05
N VAL A 180 -89.95 -16.31 -31.89
CA VAL A 180 -90.08 -16.81 -33.27
C VAL A 180 -90.54 -18.27 -33.29
N LEU A 181 -90.02 -19.12 -32.41
CA LEU A 181 -90.47 -20.51 -32.26
C LEU A 181 -91.95 -20.60 -31.85
N LEU A 182 -92.40 -19.77 -30.91
CA LEU A 182 -93.80 -19.69 -30.49
C LEU A 182 -94.71 -19.21 -31.63
N GLN A 183 -94.27 -18.21 -32.41
CA GLN A 183 -95.01 -17.75 -33.60
C GLN A 183 -95.09 -18.83 -34.68
N TRP A 184 -94.04 -19.64 -34.84
CA TRP A 184 -94.05 -20.77 -35.76
C TRP A 184 -95.00 -21.89 -35.31
N GLN A 185 -94.99 -22.23 -34.02
CA GLN A 185 -95.89 -23.23 -33.44
C GLN A 185 -97.37 -22.84 -33.56
N THR A 186 -97.71 -21.58 -33.26
CA THR A 186 -99.07 -21.06 -33.39
C THR A 186 -99.55 -21.08 -34.84
N LYS A 187 -98.71 -20.68 -35.80
CA LYS A 187 -99.04 -20.69 -37.24
C LYS A 187 -99.21 -22.11 -37.82
N ILE A 188 -98.56 -23.11 -37.24
CA ILE A 188 -98.79 -24.53 -37.58
C ILE A 188 -100.11 -25.01 -37.03
N SER A 189 -100.45 -24.65 -35.79
CA SER A 189 -101.72 -25.02 -35.16
C SER A 189 -102.94 -24.44 -35.87
N GLU A 190 -102.83 -23.29 -36.54
CA GLU A 190 -103.93 -22.70 -37.32
C GLU A 190 -104.12 -23.34 -38.71
N LYS A 191 -103.15 -24.14 -39.18
CA LYS A 191 -103.19 -24.80 -40.51
C LYS A 191 -103.60 -26.28 -40.45
N LEU A 192 -103.75 -26.84 -39.26
CA LEU A 192 -104.29 -28.18 -38.97
C LEU A 192 -105.74 -28.05 -38.53
#